data_AF-A0A2V6CJL1-F1
#
_entry.id   AF-A0A2V6CJL1-F1
#
_cell.length_a   1.000
_cell.length_b   1.000
_cell.length_c   1.000
_cell.angle_alpha   90.00
_cell.angle_beta   90.00
_cell.angle_gamma   90.00
#
_symmetry.space_group_name_H-M   'P 1'
#
loop_
_entity.id
_entity.type
_entity.pdbx_description
1 polymer ?
#
loop_
_entity_poly.entity_id
_entity_poly.type
_entity_poly.pdbx_seq_one_letter_code
_entity_poly.pdbx_strand_id
1 'polypeptide(L)' 'ELYYRTSQRLFVLKFPGREDRIFRLRLPANPMKAKYRAWSEWQKPDFVAKAGEQPSRPSSGSDYQIRYKLDYQER' A
#
# COMPACT_ATOMS: atom_id res chain seq x y z
N GLU A 1 19.65 -16.94 15.37
CA GLU A 1 18.38 -16.18 15.39
C GLU A 1 18.50 -14.96 14.51
N LEU A 2 17.63 -14.81 13.51
CA LEU A 2 17.60 -13.65 12.63
C LEU A 2 16.30 -12.89 12.88
N TYR A 3 16.41 -11.73 13.52
CA TYR A 3 15.29 -10.83 13.83
C TYR A 3 14.77 -10.18 12.53
N TYR A 4 13.75 -10.76 11.90
CA TYR A 4 13.06 -10.14 10.76
C TYR A 4 12.06 -9.08 11.22
N ARG A 5 12.54 -7.88 11.55
CA ARG A 5 11.70 -6.67 11.49
C ARG A 5 11.65 -6.20 10.04
N THR A 6 10.59 -6.53 9.32
CA THR A 6 9.94 -5.70 8.26
C THR A 6 8.95 -6.54 7.47
N SER A 7 7.77 -6.82 8.04
CA SER A 7 6.66 -7.26 7.19
C SER A 7 6.28 -6.10 6.26
N GLN A 8 6.62 -6.23 4.96
CA GLN A 8 6.09 -5.31 3.96
C GLN A 8 4.59 -5.57 3.84
N ARG A 9 3.79 -4.51 4.02
CA ARG A 9 2.34 -4.59 3.94
C ARG A 9 1.91 -4.13 2.55
N LEU A 10 1.34 -5.04 1.78
CA LEU A 10 0.85 -4.77 0.43
C LEU A 10 -0.66 -4.59 0.45
N PHE A 11 -1.14 -3.58 -0.27
CA PHE A 11 -2.55 -3.43 -0.63
C PHE A 11 -2.67 -3.64 -2.14
N VAL A 12 -3.53 -4.57 -2.56
CA VAL A 12 -3.75 -4.89 -3.97
C VAL A 12 -5.17 -4.52 -4.33
N LEU A 13 -5.32 -3.64 -5.33
CA LEU A 13 -6.61 -3.33 -5.92
C LEU A 13 -6.73 -4.06 -7.26
N LYS A 14 -7.66 -5.02 -7.31
CA LYS A 14 -7.92 -5.84 -8.49
C LYS A 14 -8.90 -5.16 -9.42
N PHE A 15 -8.56 -5.09 -10.70
CA PHE A 15 -9.41 -4.50 -11.73
C PHE A 15 -9.72 -5.52 -12.82
N PRO A 16 -10.97 -6.01 -12.94
CA PRO A 16 -11.34 -6.94 -14.01
C PRO A 16 -11.00 -6.39 -15.40
N GLY A 17 -10.27 -7.18 -16.20
CA GLY A 17 -9.86 -6.79 -17.55
C GLY A 17 -8.77 -5.70 -17.61
N ARG A 18 -8.16 -5.32 -16.48
CA ARG A 18 -7.04 -4.38 -16.40
C ARG A 18 -5.96 -4.95 -15.48
N GLU A 19 -4.82 -4.28 -15.42
CA GLU A 19 -3.76 -4.67 -14.50
C GLU A 19 -4.09 -4.21 -13.08
N ASP A 20 -3.79 -5.07 -12.12
CA ASP A 20 -3.94 -4.79 -10.70
C ASP A 20 -2.98 -3.70 -10.27
N ARG A 21 -3.36 -2.93 -9.24
CA ARG A 21 -2.52 -1.88 -8.66
C ARG A 21 -2.06 -2.33 -7.29
N ILE A 22 -0.74 -2.35 -7.08
CA ILE A 22 -0.13 -2.82 -5.84
C ILE A 22 0.56 -1.64 -5.17
N PHE A 23 0.22 -1.43 -3.91
CA PHE A 23 0.73 -0.34 -3.08
C PHE A 23 1.43 -0.90 -1.86
N ARG A 24 2.62 -0.39 -1.53
CA ARG A 24 3.29 -0.65 -0.26
C ARG A 24 2.81 0.34 0.78
N LEU A 25 2.02 -0.13 1.74
CA LEU A 25 1.54 0.72 2.82
C LEU A 25 2.68 1.02 3.79
N ARG A 26 3.01 2.30 3.94
CA ARG A 26 4.01 2.81 4.90
C ARG A 26 3.36 2.97 6.27
N LEU A 27 2.94 1.84 6.85
CA LEU A 27 2.35 1.83 8.19
C LEU A 27 3.46 1.89 9.24
N PRO A 28 3.28 2.66 10.33
CA PRO A 28 4.24 2.65 11.42
C PRO A 28 4.26 1.30 12.14
N ALA A 29 5.40 0.98 12.74
CA ALA A 29 5.49 -0.13 13.68
C ALA A 29 4.60 0.08 14.91
N ASN A 30 4.41 1.32 15.35
CA ASN A 30 3.48 1.70 16.42
C ASN A 30 2.37 2.64 15.88
N PRO A 31 1.12 2.16 15.75
CA PRO A 31 0.00 2.94 15.21
C PRO A 31 -0.54 4.01 16.16
N MET A 32 -0.12 4.05 17.44
CA MET A 32 -0.66 4.99 18.44
C MET A 32 -0.18 6.44 18.28
N LYS A 33 0.83 6.72 17.43
CA LYS A 33 1.30 8.10 17.25
C LYS A 33 0.20 8.93 16.57
N ALA A 34 -0.16 10.06 17.19
CA ALA A 34 -1.25 10.94 16.77
C ALA A 34 -1.20 11.32 15.27
N LYS A 35 0.00 11.46 14.68
CA LYS A 35 0.16 11.78 13.25
C LYS A 35 -0.46 10.76 12.28
N TYR A 36 -0.73 9.52 12.71
CA TYR A 36 -1.36 8.49 11.88
C TYR A 36 -2.89 8.44 12.01
N ARG A 37 -3.47 9.31 12.85
CA ARG A 37 -4.91 9.58 12.87
C ARG A 37 -5.33 10.54 11.75
N ALA A 38 -4.38 11.27 11.17
CA ALA A 38 -4.59 12.04 9.95
C ALA A 38 -4.49 11.14 8.70
N TRP A 39 -5.09 11.59 7.60
CA TRP A 39 -4.89 10.97 6.30
C TRP A 39 -3.41 11.07 5.89
N SER A 40 -2.88 10.01 5.28
CA SER A 40 -1.60 10.08 4.59
C SER A 40 -1.69 11.01 3.37
N GLU A 41 -0.51 11.40 2.85
CA GLU A 41 -0.41 11.90 1.48
C GLU A 41 -0.94 10.86 0.47
N TRP A 42 -1.36 11.36 -0.70
CA TRP A 42 -1.72 10.51 -1.83
C TRP A 42 -0.50 9.76 -2.37
N GLN A 43 -0.66 8.46 -2.61
CA GLN A 43 0.39 7.56 -3.04
C GLN A 43 -0.01 6.88 -4.34
N LYS A 44 0.90 6.91 -5.33
CA LYS A 44 0.79 6.13 -6.57
C LYS A 44 1.10 4.65 -6.29
N PRO A 45 0.66 3.72 -7.15
CA PRO A 45 1.05 2.32 -7.04
C PRO A 45 2.56 2.16 -7.17
N ASP A 46 3.11 1.27 -6.36
CA ASP A 46 4.51 0.84 -6.47
C ASP A 46 4.68 -0.15 -7.62
N PHE A 47 3.66 -0.97 -7.89
CA PHE A 47 3.68 -1.98 -8.95
C PHE A 47 2.33 -2.11 -9.65
N VAL A 48 2.38 -2.63 -10.87
CA VAL A 48 1.24 -3.16 -11.62
C VAL A 48 1.43 -4.65 -11.85
N ALA A 49 0.34 -5.42 -11.84
CA ALA A 49 0.39 -6.85 -12.10
C ALA A 49 -0.71 -7.28 -13.07
N LYS A 50 -0.35 -8.12 -14.05
CA LYS A 50 -1.30 -8.80 -14.93
C LYS A 50 -1.47 -10.24 -14.46
N ALA A 51 -2.61 -10.84 -14.77
CA ALA A 51 -2.87 -12.22 -14.42
C ALA A 51 -1.80 -13.15 -15.04
N GLY A 52 -1.12 -13.92 -14.20
CA GLY A 52 -0.06 -14.84 -14.65
C GLY A 52 1.32 -14.20 -14.86
N GLU A 53 1.48 -12.89 -14.65
CA GLU A 53 2.75 -12.19 -14.80
C GLU A 53 3.31 -11.73 -13.44
N GLN A 54 4.64 -11.58 -13.36
CA GLN A 54 5.28 -10.99 -12.19
C GLN A 54 4.97 -9.48 -12.12
N PRO A 55 4.72 -8.93 -10.91
CA PRO A 55 4.53 -7.50 -10.74
C PRO A 55 5.71 -6.68 -11.29
N SER A 56 5.42 -5.60 -11.98
CA SER A 56 6.42 -4.69 -12.56
C SER A 56 6.16 -3.25 -12.13
N ARG A 57 7.15 -2.38 -12.28
CA ARG A 57 6.95 -0.94 -12.01
C ARG A 57 6.01 -0.36 -13.06
N PRO A 58 5.09 0.55 -12.69
CA PRO A 58 4.25 1.24 -13.67
C PRO A 58 5.12 1.98 -14.68
N SER A 59 4.89 1.74 -15.98
CA SER A 59 5.65 2.36 -17.08
C SER A 59 5.17 3.78 -17.43
N SER A 60 3.93 4.12 -17.08
CA SER A 60 3.32 5.44 -17.21
C SER A 60 2.82 5.95 -15.85
N GLY A 61 2.48 7.24 -15.77
CA GLY A 61 1.79 7.78 -14.60
C GLY A 61 0.50 7.00 -14.36
N SER A 62 0.30 6.47 -13.15
CA SER A 62 -0.97 5.82 -12.80
C SER A 62 -2.03 6.87 -12.50
N ASP A 63 -3.21 6.71 -13.09
CA ASP A 63 -4.40 7.53 -12.81
C ASP A 63 -4.95 7.30 -11.39
N TYR A 64 -4.50 6.25 -10.71
CA TYR A 64 -5.00 5.85 -9.41
C TYR A 64 -4.00 6.18 -8.31
N GLN A 65 -4.51 6.76 -7.23
CA GLN A 65 -3.78 7.00 -6.00
C GLN A 65 -4.59 6.52 -4.81
N ILE A 66 -3.90 6.10 -3.75
CA ILE A 66 -4.52 5.80 -2.46
C ILE A 66 -4.01 6.76 -1.39
N ARG A 67 -4.82 6.98 -0.38
CA ARG A 67 -4.39 7.48 0.93
C ARG A 67 -5.12 6.69 2.00
N TYR A 68 -4.54 6.61 3.18
CA TYR A 68 -5.13 5.88 4.30
C TYR A 68 -4.97 6.66 5.59
N LYS A 69 -5.89 6.43 6.54
CA LYS A 69 -5.77 6.84 7.93
C LYS A 69 -5.96 5.62 8.81
N LEU A 70 -5.39 5.63 10.01
CA LEU A 70 -5.61 4.56 10.99
C LEU A 70 -6.61 5.07 12.03
N ASP A 71 -7.82 4.50 12.00
CA ASP A 71 -8.79 4.69 13.07
C ASP A 71 -8.49 3.67 14.17
N TYR A 72 -7.94 4.16 15.29
CA TYR A 72 -7.76 3.36 16.49
C TYR A 72 -8.93 3.62 17.42
N GLN A 73 -9.69 2.57 17.74
CA GLN A 73 -10.65 2.62 18.84
C GLN A 73 -9.92 2.12 20.09
N GLU A 74 -9.85 2.95 21.13
CA GLU A 74 -9.47 2.48 22.46
C GLU A 74 -10.50 1.42 22.87
N ARG A 75 -10.01 0.20 23.07
CA ARG A 75 -10.81 -0.97 23.35
C ARG A 75 -11.03 -1.11 24.86
#